data_AF-A0A3B3ZBN7-F1
#
_entry.id   AF-A0A3B3ZBN7-F1
#
_cell.length_a   1.000
_cell.length_b   1.000
_cell.length_c   1.000
_cell.angle_alpha   90.00
_cell.angle_beta   90.00
_cell.angle_gamma   90.00
#
_symmetry.space_group_name_H-M   'P 1'
#
loop_
_entity.id
_entity.type
_entity.pdbx_description
1 polymer ?
#
loop_
_entity_poly.entity_id
_entity_poly.type
_entity_poly.pdbx_seq_one_letter_code
_entity_poly.pdbx_strand_id
1 'polypeptide(L)'
;MDMKKRIHLELRNKSPSDVRELVLDNCRSPDGKIEGLTSEFVNLEFLSLINVGLISISNLPKLTKLKKLELSDNRISGGLDVLAEKLPNLTHLNLSGNKLKDISTLEPLPPLCIPRFTVHPLYVLPCEDFGTGIKFLGLCLLIFC
;
A
#
# COMPACT_ATOMS: atom_id res chain seq x y z
N MET A 1 18.22 -9.53 3.26
CA MET A 1 17.53 -10.78 3.62
C MET A 1 16.32 -10.95 2.70
N ASP A 2 16.01 -12.17 2.25
CA ASP A 2 14.90 -12.43 1.32
C ASP A 2 13.53 -12.28 2.00
N MET A 3 12.52 -11.81 1.26
CA MET A 3 11.16 -11.58 1.78
C MET A 3 10.54 -12.83 2.42
N LYS A 4 10.64 -14.00 1.77
CA LYS A 4 10.15 -15.29 2.31
C LYS A 4 10.77 -15.63 3.67
N LYS A 5 12.08 -15.40 3.82
CA LYS A 5 12.79 -15.64 5.09
C LYS A 5 12.32 -14.67 6.17
N ARG A 6 12.08 -13.40 5.82
CA ARG A 6 11.52 -12.42 6.77
C ARG A 6 10.14 -12.85 7.25
N ILE A 7 9.25 -13.26 6.35
CA ILE A 7 7.90 -13.70 6.71
C ILE A 7 7.95 -14.86 7.71
N HIS A 8 8.81 -15.85 7.47
CA HIS A 8 9.01 -16.95 8.40
C HIS A 8 9.47 -16.50 9.79
N LEU A 9 10.36 -15.49 9.86
CA LEU A 9 10.81 -14.91 11.12
C LEU A 9 9.72 -14.11 11.84
N GLU A 10 8.89 -13.36 11.10
CA GLU A 10 7.79 -12.57 11.68
C GLU A 10 6.65 -13.45 12.20
N LEU A 11 6.45 -14.64 11.61
CA LEU A 11 5.44 -15.59 12.07
C LEU A 11 5.73 -16.10 13.48
N ARG A 12 7.00 -16.27 13.91
CA ARG A 12 7.39 -16.70 15.27
C ARG A 12 6.54 -17.87 15.82
N ASN A 13 6.33 -18.90 14.99
CA ASN A 13 5.48 -20.09 15.26
C ASN A 13 3.95 -19.84 15.32
N LYS A 14 3.48 -18.65 14.95
CA LYS A 14 2.06 -18.38 14.73
C LYS A 14 1.63 -18.89 13.37
N SER A 15 0.36 -19.23 13.25
CA SER A 15 -0.25 -19.46 11.94
C SER A 15 -0.40 -18.13 11.19
N PRO A 16 -0.32 -18.11 9.85
CA PRO A 16 -0.59 -16.91 9.06
C PRO A 16 -1.96 -16.28 9.36
N SER A 17 -2.94 -17.11 9.72
CA SER A 17 -4.28 -16.65 10.09
C SER A 17 -4.34 -15.87 11.42
N ASP A 18 -3.35 -16.02 12.31
CA ASP A 18 -3.32 -15.30 13.58
C ASP A 18 -2.59 -13.94 13.49
N VAL A 19 -1.94 -13.67 12.35
CA VAL A 19 -1.18 -12.45 12.15
C VAL A 19 -2.11 -11.31 11.76
N ARG A 20 -2.08 -10.23 12.54
CA ARG A 20 -2.80 -8.98 12.26
C ARG A 20 -1.91 -7.90 11.68
N GLU A 21 -0.63 -7.94 11.99
CA GLU A 21 0.34 -6.93 11.57
C GLU A 21 1.59 -7.63 11.05
N LEU A 22 2.07 -7.19 9.89
CA LEU A 22 3.24 -7.79 9.26
C LEU A 22 4.15 -6.69 8.70
N VAL A 23 5.38 -6.64 9.22
CA VAL A 23 6.38 -5.63 8.84
C VAL A 23 7.52 -6.31 8.10
N LEU A 24 7.62 -6.04 6.80
CA LEU A 24 8.59 -6.65 5.89
C LEU A 24 9.58 -5.63 5.32
N ASP A 25 9.79 -4.53 6.04
CA ASP A 25 10.65 -3.43 5.59
C ASP A 25 12.10 -3.88 5.37
N ASN A 26 12.77 -3.23 4.43
CA ASN A 26 14.18 -3.45 4.08
C ASN A 26 14.51 -4.91 3.67
N CYS A 27 13.50 -5.66 3.24
CA CYS A 27 13.67 -7.00 2.70
C CYS A 27 13.92 -6.97 1.19
N ARG A 28 14.55 -8.00 0.65
CA ARG A 28 14.77 -8.11 -0.79
C ARG A 28 13.56 -8.79 -1.44
N SER A 29 12.88 -8.07 -2.33
CA SER A 29 11.98 -8.67 -3.31
C SER A 29 12.78 -9.14 -4.53
N PRO A 30 12.83 -10.44 -4.84
CA PRO A 30 13.41 -10.90 -6.11
C PRO A 30 12.53 -10.37 -7.25
N ASP A 31 13.18 -9.86 -8.29
CA ASP A 31 12.55 -9.28 -9.50
C ASP A 31 11.54 -8.14 -9.23
N GLY A 32 11.57 -7.53 -8.04
CA GLY A 32 10.66 -6.45 -7.67
C GLY A 32 9.21 -6.91 -7.48
N LYS A 33 8.99 -8.17 -7.10
CA LYS A 33 7.66 -8.75 -6.88
C LYS A 33 7.48 -9.25 -5.44
N ILE A 34 6.23 -9.23 -4.99
CA ILE A 34 5.85 -9.78 -3.69
C ILE A 34 5.99 -11.31 -3.73
N GLU A 35 6.62 -11.88 -2.70
CA GLU A 35 6.76 -13.32 -2.52
C GLU A 35 6.50 -13.76 -1.07
N GLY A 36 5.90 -14.95 -0.92
CA GLY A 36 5.67 -15.55 0.40
C GLY A 36 4.42 -15.05 1.12
N LEU A 37 3.76 -14.00 0.62
CA LEU A 37 2.41 -13.63 1.04
C LEU A 37 1.39 -14.52 0.32
N THR A 38 0.51 -15.15 1.10
CA THR A 38 -0.58 -16.02 0.63
C THR A 38 -1.94 -15.47 1.08
N SER A 39 -3.04 -16.05 0.61
CA SER A 39 -4.38 -15.72 1.09
C SER A 39 -4.69 -16.25 2.50
N GLU A 40 -3.74 -16.94 3.15
CA GLU A 40 -3.90 -17.48 4.50
C GLU A 40 -3.82 -16.39 5.58
N PHE A 41 -3.29 -15.21 5.24
CA PHE A 41 -3.24 -14.02 6.07
C PHE A 41 -4.63 -13.34 6.19
N VAL A 42 -5.65 -14.14 6.52
CA VAL A 42 -7.07 -13.75 6.51
C VAL A 42 -7.42 -12.66 7.53
N ASN A 43 -6.61 -12.51 8.57
CA ASN A 43 -6.80 -11.53 9.64
C ASN A 43 -5.80 -10.37 9.60
N LEU A 44 -5.02 -10.25 8.52
CA LEU A 44 -4.04 -9.17 8.39
C LEU A 44 -4.74 -7.83 8.21
N GLU A 45 -4.46 -6.89 9.11
CA GLU A 45 -5.02 -5.53 9.12
C GLU A 45 -3.96 -4.49 8.69
N PHE A 46 -2.68 -4.74 8.98
CA PHE A 46 -1.57 -3.85 8.64
C PHE A 46 -0.44 -4.61 7.92
N LEU A 47 0.00 -4.07 6.79
CA LEU A 47 1.13 -4.59 6.02
C LEU A 47 2.11 -3.45 5.68
N SER A 48 3.37 -3.63 6.07
CA SER A 48 4.46 -2.71 5.73
C SER A 48 5.48 -3.38 4.82
N LEU A 49 5.75 -2.74 3.68
CA LEU A 49 6.66 -3.17 2.63
C LEU A 49 7.52 -1.96 2.21
N ILE A 50 8.17 -1.31 3.18
CA ILE A 50 8.97 -0.11 2.91
C ILE A 50 10.36 -0.51 2.42
N ASN A 51 10.84 0.16 1.36
CA ASN A 51 12.18 -0.03 0.82
C ASN A 51 12.53 -1.51 0.53
N VAL A 52 11.60 -2.21 -0.13
CA VAL A 52 11.78 -3.62 -0.50
C VAL A 52 12.16 -3.83 -1.97
N GLY A 53 12.21 -2.74 -2.74
CA GLY A 53 12.56 -2.74 -4.17
C GLY A 53 11.42 -3.20 -5.08
N LEU A 54 10.16 -3.11 -4.65
CA LEU A 54 9.01 -3.52 -5.46
C LEU A 54 8.88 -2.65 -6.71
N ILE A 55 8.62 -3.30 -7.84
CA ILE A 55 8.31 -2.66 -9.14
C ILE A 55 6.83 -2.86 -9.47
N SER A 56 6.24 -3.98 -9.04
CA SER A 56 4.84 -4.32 -9.24
C SER A 56 4.21 -4.89 -7.97
N ILE A 57 2.92 -4.62 -7.80
CA ILE A 57 2.07 -5.17 -6.73
C ILE A 57 1.07 -6.22 -7.23
N SER A 58 1.19 -6.66 -8.49
CA SER A 58 0.28 -7.63 -9.13
C SER A 58 0.15 -8.96 -8.36
N ASN A 59 1.18 -9.34 -7.61
CA ASN A 59 1.24 -10.60 -6.87
C ASN A 59 0.62 -10.50 -5.46
N LEU A 60 -0.07 -9.41 -5.14
CA LEU A 60 -0.75 -9.29 -3.86
C LEU A 60 -1.88 -10.34 -3.75
N PRO A 61 -1.89 -11.18 -2.71
CA PRO A 61 -3.04 -12.04 -2.46
C PRO A 61 -4.25 -11.21 -2.05
N LYS A 62 -5.43 -11.82 -2.11
CA LYS A 62 -6.64 -11.18 -1.60
C LYS A 62 -6.57 -11.11 -0.07
N LEU A 63 -6.53 -9.90 0.48
CA LEU A 63 -6.45 -9.63 1.92
C LEU A 63 -7.66 -8.79 2.33
N THR A 64 -8.76 -9.47 2.64
CA THR A 64 -10.06 -8.83 2.84
C THR A 64 -10.13 -7.98 4.10
N LYS A 65 -9.29 -8.22 5.11
CA LYS A 65 -9.27 -7.44 6.37
C LYS A 65 -8.19 -6.36 6.41
N LEU A 66 -7.40 -6.22 5.35
CA LEU A 66 -6.30 -5.26 5.34
C LEU A 66 -6.87 -3.84 5.29
N LYS A 67 -6.49 -3.02 6.27
CA LYS A 67 -6.93 -1.63 6.42
C LYS A 67 -5.81 -0.66 6.06
N LYS A 68 -4.56 -1.01 6.33
CA LYS A 68 -3.41 -0.13 6.13
C LYS A 68 -2.28 -0.83 5.38
N LEU A 69 -1.79 -0.19 4.32
CA LEU A 69 -0.72 -0.67 3.46
C LEU A 69 0.35 0.42 3.25
N GLU A 70 1.59 0.13 3.65
CA GLU A 70 2.75 1.00 3.46
C GLU A 70 3.65 0.44 2.35
N LEU A 71 3.80 1.18 1.25
CA LEU A 71 4.62 0.81 0.08
C LEU A 71 5.69 1.88 -0.22
N SER A 72 6.08 2.65 0.79
CA SER A 72 7.03 3.74 0.66
C SER A 72 8.41 3.28 0.17
N ASP A 73 9.11 4.16 -0.54
CA ASP A 73 10.48 3.95 -1.02
C ASP A 73 10.65 2.70 -1.90
N ASN A 74 9.67 2.46 -2.76
CA ASN A 74 9.73 1.41 -3.77
C ASN A 74 9.91 2.00 -5.18
N ARG A 75 9.73 1.19 -6.21
CA ARG A 75 9.91 1.56 -7.63
C ARG A 75 8.64 1.32 -8.44
N ILE A 76 7.48 1.32 -7.77
CA ILE A 76 6.17 1.10 -8.39
C ILE A 76 5.87 2.26 -9.32
N SER A 77 5.44 1.96 -10.54
CA SER A 77 5.10 2.95 -11.56
C SER A 77 3.67 2.85 -12.09
N GLY A 78 2.87 1.89 -11.62
CA GLY A 78 1.49 1.67 -12.05
C GLY A 78 0.93 0.33 -11.57
N GLY A 79 -0.16 -0.13 -12.19
CA GLY A 79 -0.81 -1.40 -11.85
C GLY A 79 -1.47 -1.39 -10.47
N LEU A 80 -2.14 -0.28 -10.13
CA LEU A 80 -2.80 -0.09 -8.84
C LEU A 80 -4.26 -0.58 -8.82
N ASP A 81 -4.79 -0.96 -9.98
CA ASP A 81 -6.09 -1.59 -10.19
C ASP A 81 -6.30 -2.85 -9.36
N VAL A 82 -5.23 -3.64 -9.18
CA VAL A 82 -5.27 -4.83 -8.32
C VAL A 82 -5.59 -4.51 -6.86
N LEU A 83 -5.34 -3.29 -6.38
CA LEU A 83 -5.65 -2.92 -4.99
C LEU A 83 -7.16 -2.89 -4.75
N ALA A 84 -7.95 -2.40 -5.71
CA ALA A 84 -9.41 -2.38 -5.60
C ALA A 84 -10.00 -3.82 -5.53
N GLU A 85 -9.43 -4.75 -6.30
CA GLU A 85 -9.91 -6.14 -6.34
C GLU A 85 -9.45 -6.95 -5.11
N LYS A 86 -8.18 -6.79 -4.72
CA LYS A 86 -7.54 -7.63 -3.69
C LYS A 86 -7.73 -7.10 -2.27
N LEU A 87 -7.90 -5.78 -2.09
CA LEU A 87 -7.93 -5.10 -0.80
C LEU A 87 -9.21 -4.26 -0.63
N PRO A 88 -10.39 -4.90 -0.60
CA PRO A 88 -11.67 -4.19 -0.64
C PRO A 88 -11.95 -3.28 0.58
N ASN A 89 -11.28 -3.52 1.71
CA ASN A 89 -11.46 -2.77 2.96
C ASN A 89 -10.25 -1.89 3.32
N LEU A 90 -9.38 -1.62 2.34
CA LEU A 90 -8.25 -0.73 2.54
C LEU A 90 -8.78 0.69 2.85
N THR A 91 -8.15 1.35 3.81
CA THR A 91 -8.50 2.72 4.22
C THR A 91 -7.29 3.64 4.16
N HIS A 92 -6.10 3.11 4.38
CA HIS A 92 -4.84 3.85 4.39
C HIS A 92 -3.84 3.22 3.42
N LEU A 93 -3.31 4.04 2.51
CA LEU A 93 -2.31 3.63 1.53
C LEU A 93 -1.22 4.68 1.43
N ASN A 94 0.04 4.26 1.57
CA ASN A 94 1.19 5.13 1.37
C ASN A 94 2.03 4.65 0.19
N LEU A 95 2.20 5.52 -0.81
CA LEU A 95 2.98 5.28 -2.02
C LEU A 95 4.14 6.28 -2.16
N SER A 96 4.54 6.96 -1.08
CA SER A 96 5.65 7.91 -1.10
C SER A 96 6.95 7.28 -1.64
N GLY A 97 7.80 8.07 -2.29
CA GLY A 97 9.09 7.57 -2.80
C GLY A 97 8.99 6.52 -3.93
N ASN A 98 7.84 6.38 -4.59
CA ASN A 98 7.67 5.54 -5.79
C ASN A 98 7.89 6.30 -7.10
N LYS A 99 7.75 5.61 -8.24
CA LYS A 99 7.96 6.15 -9.60
C LYS A 99 6.64 6.44 -10.34
N LEU A 100 5.64 6.92 -9.62
CA LEU A 100 4.34 7.29 -10.18
C LEU A 100 4.51 8.61 -10.94
N LYS A 101 4.52 8.55 -12.27
CA LYS A 101 4.71 9.73 -13.13
C LYS A 101 3.39 10.42 -13.49
N ASP A 102 2.34 9.63 -13.69
CA ASP A 102 1.06 10.10 -14.21
C ASP A 102 -0.06 9.85 -13.21
N ILE A 103 -0.91 10.86 -12.99
CA ILE A 103 -2.02 10.79 -12.03
C ILE A 103 -3.08 9.75 -12.43
N SER A 104 -3.17 9.44 -13.73
CA SER A 104 -4.03 8.39 -14.30
C SER A 104 -3.75 7.01 -13.69
N THR A 105 -2.54 6.80 -13.15
CA THR A 105 -2.19 5.56 -12.47
C THR A 105 -2.92 5.36 -11.14
N LEU A 106 -3.52 6.42 -10.57
CA LEU A 106 -4.23 6.41 -9.29
C LEU A 106 -5.76 6.32 -9.44
N GLU A 107 -6.30 6.55 -10.64
CA GLU A 107 -7.74 6.40 -10.94
C GLU A 107 -8.34 5.02 -10.55
N PRO A 108 -7.60 3.90 -10.66
CA PRO A 108 -8.16 2.59 -10.31
C PRO A 108 -8.32 2.34 -8.81
N LEU A 109 -7.87 3.25 -7.94
CA LEU A 109 -7.94 3.05 -6.50
C LEU A 109 -9.39 3.17 -6.00
N PRO A 110 -9.83 2.32 -5.06
CA PRO A 110 -11.14 2.51 -4.43
C PRO A 110 -11.17 3.87 -3.70
N PRO A 111 -12.35 4.42 -3.37
CA PRO A 111 -12.46 5.62 -2.54
C PRO A 111 -11.92 5.33 -1.14
N LEU A 112 -10.61 5.45 -1.00
CA LEU A 112 -9.89 5.33 0.26
C LEU A 112 -10.16 6.62 1.03
N CYS A 113 -10.50 6.50 2.31
CA CYS A 113 -10.57 7.66 3.19
C CYS A 113 -9.12 8.04 3.53
N ILE A 114 -8.42 8.73 2.63
CA ILE A 114 -6.97 8.98 2.74
C ILE A 114 -6.76 10.18 3.66
N PRO A 115 -6.33 10.00 4.92
CA PRO A 115 -5.82 11.13 5.67
C PRO A 115 -4.39 11.31 5.19
N ARG A 116 -4.15 12.38 4.42
CA ARG A 116 -2.82 12.97 4.23
C ARG A 116 -1.91 12.25 3.21
N PHE A 117 -2.04 12.61 1.94
CA PHE A 117 -0.90 12.56 1.02
C PHE A 117 0.14 13.60 1.49
N THR A 118 1.26 13.16 2.08
CA THR A 118 2.46 14.00 2.16
C THR A 118 3.34 13.71 0.94
N VAL A 119 3.03 14.36 -0.19
CA VAL A 119 4.08 14.71 -1.14
C VAL A 119 4.65 16.05 -0.67
N HIS A 120 5.81 16.02 0.00
CA HIS A 120 6.50 17.28 0.34
C HIS A 120 7.41 17.73 -0.81
N PRO A 121 7.63 19.06 -1.02
CA PRO A 121 6.94 20.21 -0.43
C PRO A 121 6.38 21.16 -1.50
N LEU A 122 5.06 21.38 -1.53
CA LEU A 122 4.47 22.68 -1.89
C LEU A 122 2.98 22.67 -1.50
N TYR A 123 2.65 23.54 -0.53
CA TYR A 123 1.32 23.93 -0.06
C TYR A 123 0.44 22.85 0.61
N VAL A 124 0.36 22.93 1.94
CA VAL A 124 -0.68 22.29 2.75
C VAL A 124 -1.85 23.28 2.83
N LEU A 125 -2.99 22.97 2.21
CA LEU A 125 -4.25 23.66 2.52
C LEU A 125 -5.07 22.83 3.52
N PRO A 126 -5.75 23.48 4.48
CA PRO A 126 -6.59 22.80 5.46
C PRO A 126 -7.81 22.13 4.81
N CYS A 127 -8.16 20.95 5.31
CA CYS A 127 -9.18 20.03 4.79
C CYS A 127 -10.65 20.49 4.91
N GLU A 128 -10.95 21.72 5.33
CA GLU A 128 -12.29 22.04 5.88
C GLU A 128 -13.41 22.33 4.86
N ASP A 129 -13.16 22.37 3.53
CA ASP A 129 -14.18 22.84 2.58
C ASP A 129 -14.47 21.96 1.34
N PHE A 130 -13.98 20.72 1.26
CA PHE A 130 -14.16 19.91 0.05
C PHE A 130 -15.10 18.73 0.26
N GLY A 131 -16.37 18.90 -0.16
CA GLY A 131 -17.35 17.83 -0.24
C GLY A 131 -16.87 16.61 -1.03
N THR A 132 -17.45 15.46 -0.69
CA THR A 132 -17.11 14.09 -1.13
C THR A 132 -16.66 14.01 -2.59
N GLY A 133 -15.42 13.55 -2.82
CA GLY A 133 -14.86 13.41 -4.16
C GLY A 133 -13.33 13.51 -4.24
N ILE A 134 -12.78 13.08 -5.38
CA ILE A 134 -11.35 13.25 -5.71
C ILE A 134 -11.18 14.68 -6.24
N LYS A 135 -10.41 15.53 -5.54
CA LYS A 135 -10.16 16.90 -5.97
C LYS A 135 -8.66 17.20 -5.96
N PHE A 136 -8.23 17.93 -6.99
CA PHE A 136 -6.84 18.32 -7.20
C PHE A 136 -6.54 19.62 -6.48
N LEU A 137 -5.41 19.66 -5.77
CA LEU A 137 -4.79 20.90 -5.32
C LEU A 137 -3.28 20.82 -5.58
N GLY A 138 -2.88 21.14 -6.81
CA GLY A 138 -1.50 21.05 -7.30
C GLY A 138 -1.05 19.62 -7.62
N LEU A 139 0.21 19.28 -7.32
CA LEU A 139 0.78 17.92 -7.44
C LEU A 139 0.29 16.96 -6.32
N CYS A 140 -0.57 17.43 -5.42
CA CYS A 140 -1.10 16.67 -4.31
C CYS A 140 -2.47 16.10 -4.69
N LEU A 141 -2.60 14.77 -4.71
CA LEU A 141 -3.89 14.09 -4.77
C LEU A 141 -4.54 14.19 -3.40
N LEU A 142 -5.77 14.71 -3.31
CA LEU A 142 -6.56 14.70 -2.08
C LEU A 142 -7.83 13.90 -2.35
N ILE A 143 -8.04 12.82 -1.59
CA ILE A 143 -9.30 12.06 -1.60
C ILE A 143 -10.08 12.48 -0.35
N PHE A 144 -11.20 13.15 -0.57
CA PHE A 144 -12.09 13.60 0.50
C PHE A 144 -13.23 12.60 0.70
N CYS A 145 -13.27 12.00 1.90
CA CYS A 145 -14.52 11.70 2.58
C CYS A 145 -15.06 13.02 3.14
#